data_AF-M5FKK7-F1
#
_entry.id   AF-M5FKK7-F1
#
_cell.length_a   1.000
_cell.length_b   1.000
_cell.length_c   1.000
_cell.angle_alpha   90.00
_cell.angle_beta   90.00
_cell.angle_gamma   90.00
#
_symmetry.space_group_name_H-M   'P 1'
#
loop_
_entity.id
_entity.type
_entity.pdbx_description
1 polymer ?
#
loop_
_entity_poly.entity_id
_entity_poly.type
_entity_poly.pdbx_seq_one_letter_code
_entity_poly.pdbx_strand_id
1 'polypeptide(L)'
;MAFGARQEDGKWRLCLRKGRTITHMSFSEGPPVEIQFKSQVKAKACADALNEQYWKAFEKAERKGGLLPCHEGMVNLIKDHIT
;
A
#
# COMPACT_ATOMS: atom_id res chain seq x y z
N MET A 1 -7.05 -10.76 3.13
CA MET A 1 -6.57 -9.37 3.19
C MET A 1 -5.10 -9.36 2.83
N ALA A 2 -4.76 -8.70 1.72
CA ALA A 2 -3.41 -8.61 1.15
C ALA A 2 -2.56 -7.60 1.89
N PHE A 3 -3.15 -6.51 2.36
CA PHE A 3 -2.43 -5.38 2.94
C PHE A 3 -2.53 -5.40 4.46
N GLY A 4 -1.47 -4.98 5.13
CA GLY A 4 -1.39 -4.80 6.57
C GLY A 4 -0.48 -3.62 6.92
N ALA A 5 -0.42 -3.27 8.20
CA ALA A 5 0.46 -2.25 8.74
C ALA A 5 1.55 -2.90 9.59
N ARG A 6 2.81 -2.46 9.43
CA ARG A 6 3.95 -2.89 10.23
C ARG A 6 4.78 -1.68 10.63
N GLN A 7 5.34 -1.72 11.85
CA GLN A 7 6.35 -0.75 12.27
C GLN A 7 7.74 -1.27 11.92
N GLU A 8 8.55 -0.45 11.26
CA GLU A 8 9.91 -0.76 10.82
C GLU A 8 10.75 0.50 10.99
N ASP A 9 11.89 0.41 11.68
CA ASP A 9 12.77 1.55 12.00
C ASP A 9 12.06 2.75 12.68
N GLY A 10 11.08 2.45 13.54
CA GLY A 10 10.27 3.46 14.23
C GLY A 10 9.18 4.12 13.37
N LYS A 11 9.07 3.74 12.10
CA LYS A 11 8.10 4.30 11.13
C LYS A 11 7.02 3.28 10.81
N TRP A 12 5.79 3.75 10.62
CA TRP A 12 4.69 2.87 10.20
C TRP A 12 4.67 2.74 8.68
N ARG A 13 4.63 1.51 8.19
CA ARG A 13 4.67 1.16 6.76
C ARG A 13 3.56 0.20 6.39
N LEU A 14 3.19 0.20 5.11
CA LEU A 14 2.30 -0.80 4.53
C LEU A 14 3.10 -2.08 4.23
N CYS A 15 2.52 -3.23 4.52
CA CYS A 15 3.08 -4.53 4.20
C CYS A 15 2.06 -5.40 3.48
N LEU A 16 2.56 -6.31 2.65
CA LEU A 16 1.77 -7.37 2.06
C LEU A 16 1.76 -8.60 2.97
N ARG A 17 0.67 -9.37 2.94
CA ARG A 17 0.50 -10.61 3.71
C ARG A 17 1.60 -11.64 3.43
N LYS A 18 2.22 -11.59 2.24
CA LYS A 18 3.39 -12.42 1.90
C LYS A 18 4.72 -11.91 2.49
N GLY A 19 4.68 -10.96 3.44
CA GLY A 19 5.85 -10.46 4.15
C GLY A 19 6.63 -9.36 3.43
N ARG A 20 6.16 -8.91 2.27
CA ARG A 20 6.81 -7.82 1.51
C ARG A 20 6.39 -6.46 2.04
N THR A 21 7.31 -5.70 2.61
CA THR A 21 7.06 -4.30 2.97
C THR A 21 6.99 -3.44 1.70
N ILE A 22 5.98 -2.58 1.62
CA ILE A 22 5.84 -1.58 0.56
C ILE A 22 6.51 -0.30 1.08
N THR A 23 7.76 -0.08 0.69
CA THR A 23 8.54 1.08 1.13
C THR A 23 8.40 2.26 0.16
N HIS A 24 8.23 1.97 -1.13
CA HIS A 24 8.14 2.96 -2.20
C HIS A 24 7.02 2.58 -3.16
N MET A 25 6.28 3.58 -3.64
CA MET A 25 5.44 3.44 -4.82
C MET A 25 5.90 4.42 -5.89
N SER A 26 6.10 3.91 -7.10
CA SER A 26 6.39 4.71 -8.28
C SER A 26 5.08 5.22 -8.86
N PHE A 27 5.04 6.52 -9.15
CA PHE A 27 3.94 7.20 -9.83
C PHE A 27 4.26 7.19 -11.32
N SER A 28 3.24 7.10 -12.17
CA SER A 28 3.43 7.27 -13.63
C SER A 28 4.05 8.63 -13.96
N GLU A 29 3.76 9.65 -13.15
CA GLU A 29 4.33 10.99 -13.24
C GLU A 29 4.86 11.41 -11.87
N GLY A 30 6.09 11.01 -11.53
CA GLY A 30 6.80 11.57 -10.39
C GLY A 30 7.83 10.66 -9.73
N PRO A 31 8.69 11.23 -8.87
CA PRO A 31 9.63 10.45 -8.08
C PRO A 31 8.87 9.50 -7.16
N PRO A 32 9.41 8.30 -6.89
CA PRO A 32 8.80 7.36 -5.97
C PRO A 32 8.60 8.01 -4.60
N VAL A 33 7.38 7.95 -4.07
CA VAL A 33 7.08 8.48 -2.74
C VAL A 33 7.38 7.39 -1.72
N GLU A 34 8.13 7.75 -0.69
CA GLU A 34 8.34 6.88 0.45
C GLU A 34 7.04 6.80 1.27
N ILE A 35 6.54 5.59 1.47
CA ILE A 35 5.30 5.39 2.23
C ILE A 35 5.68 5.32 3.71
N GLN A 36 5.43 6.43 4.42
CA GLN A 36 5.57 6.52 5.87
C GLN A 36 4.30 7.11 6.47
N PHE A 37 3.70 6.39 7.42
CA PHE A 37 2.55 6.88 8.16
C PHE A 37 2.97 7.44 9.51
N LYS A 38 2.35 8.57 9.90
CA LYS A 38 2.57 9.21 11.21
C LYS A 38 2.09 8.36 12.40
N SER A 39 1.16 7.44 12.18
CA SER A 39 0.59 6.61 13.25
C SER A 39 0.14 5.24 12.75
N GLN A 40 0.08 4.28 13.68
CA GLN A 40 -0.47 2.95 13.44
C GLN A 40 -1.89 3.01 12.89
N VAL A 41 -2.72 3.91 13.44
CA VAL A 41 -4.13 4.04 13.06
C VAL A 41 -4.25 4.42 11.59
N LYS A 42 -3.45 5.39 11.11
CA LYS A 42 -3.45 5.79 9.69
C LYS A 42 -2.94 4.67 8.78
N ALA A 43 -1.87 3.99 9.17
CA ALA A 43 -1.35 2.85 8.40
C ALA A 43 -2.37 1.71 8.29
N LYS A 44 -3.08 1.41 9.40
CA LYS A 44 -4.12 0.39 9.44
C LYS A 44 -5.34 0.80 8.61
N ALA A 45 -5.83 2.03 8.77
CA ALA A 45 -6.95 2.55 7.99
C ALA A 45 -6.65 2.50 6.49
N CYS A 46 -5.43 2.86 6.09
CA CYS A 46 -4.98 2.74 4.71
C CYS A 46 -4.97 1.28 4.24
N ALA A 47 -4.41 0.36 5.04
CA ALA A 47 -4.41 -1.06 4.72
C ALA A 47 -5.83 -1.63 4.57
N ASP A 48 -6.75 -1.26 5.46
CA ASP A 48 -8.15 -1.70 5.44
C ASP A 48 -8.86 -1.16 4.19
N ALA A 49 -8.69 0.12 3.87
CA ALA A 49 -9.27 0.73 2.67
C ALA A 49 -8.70 0.14 1.36
N LEU A 50 -7.40 -0.19 1.34
CA LEU A 50 -6.78 -0.93 0.23
C LEU A 50 -7.36 -2.34 0.08
N ASN A 51 -7.60 -3.04 1.18
CA ASN A 51 -8.23 -4.34 1.17
C ASN A 51 -9.69 -4.25 0.71
N GLU A 52 -10.41 -3.20 1.05
CA GLU A 52 -11.81 -3.02 0.66
C GLU A 52 -11.93 -2.72 -0.85
N GLN A 53 -11.15 -1.76 -1.35
CA GLN A 53 -11.28 -1.27 -2.72
C GLN A 53 -10.50 -2.09 -3.76
N TYR A 54 -9.30 -2.57 -3.40
CA TYR A 54 -8.33 -3.09 -4.37
C TYR A 54 -7.96 -4.56 -4.18
N TRP A 55 -8.47 -5.26 -3.15
CA TRP A 55 -8.15 -6.68 -2.92
C TRP A 55 -8.46 -7.57 -4.12
N LYS A 56 -9.65 -7.45 -4.73
CA LYS A 56 -10.04 -8.30 -5.87
C LYS A 56 -9.14 -8.06 -7.09
N ALA A 57 -8.75 -6.81 -7.34
CA ALA A 57 -7.84 -6.46 -8.41
C ALA A 57 -6.43 -7.01 -8.16
N PHE A 58 -5.96 -6.88 -6.92
CA PHE A 58 -4.68 -7.44 -6.47
C PHE A 58 -4.65 -8.96 -6.60
N GLU A 59 -5.67 -9.67 -6.13
CA GLU A 59 -5.77 -11.13 -6.21
C GLU A 59 -5.72 -11.61 -7.68
N LYS A 60 -6.41 -10.91 -8.58
CA LYS A 60 -6.40 -11.21 -10.02
C LYS A 60 -5.05 -10.96 -10.67
N ALA A 61 -4.35 -9.89 -10.29
CA ALA A 61 -3.01 -9.57 -10.80
C ALA A 61 -1.95 -10.55 -10.28
N GLU A 62 -2.02 -10.91 -9.00
CA GLU A 62 -1.12 -11.87 -8.36
C GLU A 62 -1.24 -13.25 -9.03
N ARG A 63 -2.47 -13.73 -9.30
CA ARG A 63 -2.71 -14.99 -10.03
C ARG A 63 -2.14 -14.99 -11.45
N LYS A 64 -2.01 -13.82 -12.08
CA LYS A 64 -1.43 -13.67 -13.42
C LYS A 64 0.10 -13.51 -13.40
N GLY A 65 0.74 -13.59 -12.23
CA GLY A 65 2.17 -13.34 -12.07
C GLY A 65 2.55 -11.86 -12.28
N GLY A 66 1.56 -10.96 -12.29
CA GLY A 66 1.76 -9.54 -12.54
C GLY A 66 2.19 -8.80 -11.27
N LEU A 67 3.02 -7.77 -11.46
CA LEU A 67 3.18 -6.71 -10.47
C LEU A 67 1.81 -6.12 -10.13
N LEU A 68 1.68 -5.65 -8.88
CA LEU A 68 0.56 -4.82 -8.44
C LEU A 68 0.16 -3.85 -9.56
N PRO A 69 -1.11 -3.81 -9.99
CA PRO A 69 -1.57 -2.66 -10.74
C PRO A 69 -1.43 -1.49 -9.77
N CYS A 70 -0.36 -0.72 -9.90
CA CYS A 70 -0.24 0.62 -9.33
C CYS A 70 -1.26 1.50 -10.06
N HIS A 71 -2.53 1.25 -9.76
CA HIS A 71 -3.63 2.03 -10.26
C HIS A 71 -3.53 3.39 -9.58
N GLU A 72 -3.68 4.47 -10.33
CA GLU A 72 -3.57 5.84 -9.82
C GLU A 72 -4.46 6.08 -8.58
N GLY A 73 -5.64 5.45 -8.55
CA GLY A 73 -6.54 5.46 -7.39
C GLY A 73 -5.99 4.81 -6.11
N MET A 74 -5.21 3.73 -6.24
CA MET A 74 -4.55 3.08 -5.08
C MET A 74 -3.51 4.01 -4.46
N VAL A 75 -2.82 4.72 -5.33
CA VAL A 75 -1.76 5.66 -4.99
C VAL A 75 -2.34 6.92 -4.33
N ASN A 76 -3.44 7.47 -4.86
CA ASN A 76 -4.14 8.60 -4.25
C ASN A 76 -4.70 8.25 -2.87
N LEU A 77 -5.28 7.05 -2.72
CA LEU A 77 -5.77 6.58 -1.42
C LEU A 77 -4.66 6.51 -0.38
N ILE A 78 -3.47 6.04 -0.77
CA ILE A 78 -2.30 6.00 0.13
C ILE A 78 -1.84 7.41 0.49
N LYS A 79 -1.78 8.34 -0.48
CA LYS A 79 -1.43 9.75 -0.24
C LYS A 79 -2.36 10.42 0.76
N ASP A 80 -3.67 10.20 0.64
CA ASP A 80 -4.66 10.76 1.56
C ASP A 80 -4.42 10.34 3.01
N HIS A 81 -3.84 9.15 3.22
CA HIS A 81 -3.56 8.61 4.55
C HIS A 81 -2.14 8.91 5.08
N ILE A 82 -1.20 9.32 4.22
CA ILE A 82 0.17 9.69 4.62
C ILE A 82 0.19 11.08 5.30
N THR A 83 -0.63 12.01 4.81
CA THR A 83 -0.66 13.43 5.22
C THR A 83 -0.98 13.63 6.69
#